data_AF-A0A6A6EQN3-F1
#
_entry.id   AF-A0A6A6EQN3-F1
#
_cell.length_a   1.000
_cell.length_b   1.000
_cell.length_c   1.000
_cell.angle_alpha   90.00
_cell.angle_beta   90.00
_cell.angle_gamma   90.00
#
_symmetry.space_group_name_H-M   'P 1'
#
loop_
_entity.id
_entity.type
_entity.pdbx_description
1 polymer ?
#
loop_
_entity_poly.entity_id
_entity_poly.type
_entity_poly.pdbx_seq_one_letter_code
_entity_poly.pdbx_strand_id
1 'polypeptide(L)'
;TSSNKRFKLKGPTMDSEGAQLPKTPLLIDFYDPAVKGKDAKGRTLHSILAWEDMRLERCHDYIQMLFPLPEGSPFNIEAPIIDREVLEAFRSRSELRVRLRQSFERILQFYGFVLQKEYEGEGADDVQETASTPEDAPEIRNDSQSSKPAASNQATDKNVIEKTLKEPVACKIDFAPHWREAARNWVLPFDHNHLRITRILRSLRVLGLQKECEAFYAVLKDVYTHSSINDRTMMYWRNAFKAPLHMAPDGEKVYWLKKWVEGQE
;
A
#
# COMPACT_ATOMS: atom_id res chain seq x y z
N THR A 1 32.91 77.22 -0.45
CA THR A 1 31.52 76.76 -0.26
C THR A 1 31.22 75.69 -1.30
N SER A 2 30.49 74.62 -0.90
CA SER A 2 30.17 73.36 -1.65
C SER A 2 31.38 72.45 -1.94
N SER A 3 31.59 71.27 -1.33
CA SER A 3 30.73 70.15 -0.90
C SER A 3 29.91 69.48 -2.01
N ASN A 4 30.35 68.29 -2.44
CA ASN A 4 29.56 67.06 -2.66
C ASN A 4 30.48 65.92 -3.15
N LYS A 5 30.97 65.05 -2.26
CA LYS A 5 30.42 63.73 -1.86
C LYS A 5 30.34 62.70 -3.01
N ARG A 6 31.36 61.85 -3.04
CA ARG A 6 31.48 60.58 -3.76
C ARG A 6 30.49 59.57 -3.17
N PHE A 7 29.52 59.11 -3.95
CA PHE A 7 28.65 57.98 -3.55
C PHE A 7 29.43 56.67 -3.68
N LYS A 8 29.70 56.01 -2.53
CA LYS A 8 30.11 54.60 -2.49
C LYS A 8 28.84 53.75 -2.45
N LEU A 9 28.61 52.94 -3.48
CA LEU A 9 27.64 51.86 -3.43
C LEU A 9 28.11 50.82 -2.41
N LYS A 10 27.40 50.70 -1.28
CA LYS A 10 27.41 49.49 -0.46
C LYS A 10 26.57 48.46 -1.20
N GLY A 11 27.19 47.36 -1.62
CA GLY A 11 26.45 46.19 -2.09
C GLY A 11 25.56 45.65 -0.97
N PRO A 12 24.35 45.16 -1.29
CA PRO A 12 23.52 44.50 -0.30
C PRO A 12 24.19 43.19 0.12
N THR A 13 24.30 43.02 1.42
CA THR A 13 24.68 41.81 2.13
C THR A 13 23.83 40.63 1.63
N MET A 14 24.50 39.56 1.22
CA MET A 14 23.83 38.27 1.03
C MET A 14 23.33 37.80 2.40
N ASP A 15 22.04 37.96 2.62
CA ASP A 15 21.35 37.26 3.69
C ASP A 15 21.42 35.76 3.36
N SER A 16 21.97 35.00 4.31
CA SER A 16 21.98 33.55 4.28
C SER A 16 20.55 33.05 4.47
N GLU A 17 19.81 32.89 3.38
CA GLU A 17 18.67 31.98 3.37
C GLU A 17 19.23 30.56 3.57
N GLY A 18 19.05 30.04 4.78
CA GLY A 18 19.38 28.66 5.09
C GLY A 18 18.72 27.76 4.05
N ALA A 19 19.55 27.07 3.26
CA ALA A 19 19.09 26.10 2.28
C ALA A 19 18.26 25.05 3.01
N GLN A 20 16.93 25.22 2.95
CA GLN A 20 16.01 24.26 3.51
C GLN A 20 16.16 23.03 2.62
N LEU A 21 16.76 21.98 3.19
CA LEU A 21 16.90 20.69 2.51
C LEU A 21 15.57 20.34 1.86
N PRO A 22 15.56 19.88 0.59
CA PRO A 22 14.32 19.58 -0.10
C PRO A 22 13.49 18.63 0.76
N LYS A 23 12.28 19.07 1.12
CA LYS A 23 11.37 18.25 1.92
C LYS A 23 10.84 17.13 1.02
N THR A 24 11.18 15.90 1.35
CA THR A 24 10.63 14.71 0.70
C THR A 24 9.11 14.70 0.83
N PRO A 25 8.35 14.35 -0.22
CA PRO A 25 6.90 14.20 -0.15
C PRO A 25 6.45 13.27 0.97
N LEU A 26 5.39 13.67 1.69
CA LEU A 26 4.85 12.93 2.84
C LEU A 26 4.63 11.44 2.56
N LEU A 27 4.09 11.11 1.38
CA LEU A 27 3.81 9.72 1.00
C LEU A 27 5.08 8.88 0.88
N ILE A 28 6.17 9.47 0.40
CA ILE A 28 7.45 8.78 0.29
C ILE A 28 7.97 8.52 1.71
N ASP A 29 8.03 9.53 2.57
CA ASP A 29 8.51 9.38 3.95
C ASP A 29 7.67 8.38 4.76
N PHE A 30 6.35 8.41 4.59
CA PHE A 30 5.43 7.51 5.29
C PHE A 30 5.64 6.03 4.92
N TYR A 31 5.97 5.76 3.65
CA TYR A 31 6.23 4.42 3.13
C TYR A 31 7.70 3.99 3.23
N ASP A 32 8.63 4.93 3.43
CA ASP A 32 10.06 4.64 3.50
C ASP A 32 10.41 3.84 4.77
N PRO A 33 11.03 2.65 4.65
CA PRO A 33 11.34 1.80 5.80
C PRO A 33 12.41 2.38 6.74
N ALA A 34 13.26 3.29 6.25
CA ALA A 34 14.28 3.96 7.03
C ALA A 34 13.73 5.19 7.76
N VAL A 35 12.85 5.97 7.09
CA VAL A 35 12.28 7.19 7.66
C VAL A 35 11.13 6.91 8.62
N LYS A 36 10.21 6.00 8.25
CA LYS A 36 9.00 5.67 9.02
C LYS A 36 8.17 6.92 9.36
N GLY A 37 7.93 7.74 8.34
CA GLY A 37 7.17 8.98 8.44
C GLY A 37 5.79 8.79 9.08
N LYS A 38 5.26 9.88 9.62
CA LYS A 38 3.94 9.92 10.27
C LYS A 38 2.98 10.74 9.42
N ASP A 39 1.72 10.34 9.42
CA ASP A 39 0.66 11.18 8.87
C ASP A 39 0.32 12.37 9.79
N ALA A 40 -0.61 13.21 9.36
CA ALA A 40 -1.05 14.40 10.12
C ALA A 40 -1.61 14.06 11.52
N LYS A 41 -2.00 12.81 11.78
CA LYS A 41 -2.50 12.32 13.07
C LYS A 41 -1.42 11.60 13.88
N GLY A 42 -0.16 11.66 13.45
CA GLY A 42 0.96 11.02 14.13
C GLY A 42 1.03 9.50 13.95
N ARG A 43 0.23 8.92 13.03
CA ARG A 43 0.19 7.48 12.77
C ARG A 43 1.30 7.10 11.80
N THR A 44 1.95 5.97 12.05
CA THR A 44 2.89 5.35 11.10
C THR A 44 2.19 4.25 10.32
N LEU A 45 2.75 3.86 9.16
CA LEU A 45 2.29 2.70 8.40
C LEU A 45 2.15 1.46 9.30
N HIS A 46 3.23 1.10 10.02
CA HIS A 46 3.22 -0.05 10.92
C HIS A 46 2.10 0.01 11.95
N SER A 47 1.86 1.18 12.56
CA SER A 47 0.79 1.33 13.55
C SER A 47 -0.61 1.10 12.97
N ILE A 48 -0.85 1.53 11.72
CA ILE A 48 -2.15 1.34 11.04
C ILE A 48 -2.34 -0.13 10.66
N LEU A 49 -1.30 -0.78 10.14
CA LEU A 49 -1.39 -2.18 9.73
C LEU A 49 -1.63 -3.13 10.92
N ALA A 50 -1.22 -2.74 12.12
CA ALA A 50 -1.43 -3.49 13.36
C ALA A 50 -2.83 -3.29 13.98
N TRP A 51 -3.70 -2.45 13.39
CA TRP A 51 -5.06 -2.27 13.91
C TRP A 51 -5.91 -3.52 13.76
N GLU A 52 -6.86 -3.70 14.67
CA GLU A 52 -7.93 -4.69 14.54
C GLU A 52 -8.95 -4.27 13.47
N ASP A 53 -9.64 -5.25 12.89
CA ASP A 53 -10.65 -5.00 11.84
C ASP A 53 -11.77 -4.08 12.32
N MET A 54 -12.19 -4.19 13.58
CA MET A 54 -13.18 -3.27 14.17
C MET A 54 -12.73 -1.82 14.09
N ARG A 55 -11.43 -1.54 14.23
CA ARG A 55 -10.90 -0.18 14.13
C ARG A 55 -10.84 0.30 12.68
N LEU A 56 -10.50 -0.55 11.72
CA LEU A 56 -10.54 -0.22 10.29
C LEU A 56 -11.98 0.04 9.80
N GLU A 57 -12.93 -0.71 10.36
CA GLU A 57 -14.34 -0.48 10.09
C GLU A 57 -14.81 0.85 10.70
N ARG A 58 -14.37 1.23 11.91
CA ARG A 58 -14.83 2.48 12.56
C ARG A 58 -14.09 3.75 12.10
N CYS A 59 -12.82 3.62 11.74
CA CYS A 59 -11.94 4.74 11.41
C CYS A 59 -11.66 4.66 9.92
N HIS A 60 -12.07 5.66 9.15
CA HIS A 60 -12.07 5.54 7.69
C HIS A 60 -11.01 6.37 6.98
N ASP A 61 -10.38 7.32 7.66
CA ASP A 61 -9.44 8.27 7.08
C ASP A 61 -8.07 7.65 6.76
N TYR A 62 -7.73 6.52 7.38
CA TYR A 62 -6.49 5.78 7.07
C TYR A 62 -6.43 5.36 5.60
N ILE A 63 -7.59 5.08 4.98
CA ILE A 63 -7.63 4.52 3.61
C ILE A 63 -7.06 5.51 2.61
N GLN A 64 -7.17 6.82 2.89
CA GLN A 64 -6.66 7.87 2.03
C GLN A 64 -5.14 8.00 2.13
N MET A 65 -4.56 7.69 3.28
CA MET A 65 -3.11 7.58 3.48
C MET A 65 -2.54 6.31 2.87
N LEU A 66 -3.21 5.16 3.06
CA LEU A 66 -2.72 3.88 2.54
C LEU A 66 -2.86 3.78 1.01
N PHE A 67 -3.95 4.29 0.46
CA PHE A 67 -4.23 4.24 -0.97
C PHE A 67 -4.52 5.64 -1.50
N PRO A 68 -3.49 6.49 -1.64
CA PRO A 68 -3.65 7.84 -2.16
C PRO A 68 -4.04 7.79 -3.64
N LEU A 69 -4.58 8.90 -4.15
CA LEU A 69 -5.05 9.04 -5.53
C LEU A 69 -4.45 10.30 -6.16
N PRO A 70 -4.20 10.32 -7.48
CA PRO A 70 -3.71 11.52 -8.15
C PRO A 70 -4.79 12.61 -8.33
N GLU A 71 -6.07 12.21 -8.36
CA GLU A 71 -7.24 13.11 -8.29
C GLU A 71 -7.58 13.59 -6.87
N GLY A 72 -6.84 13.15 -5.84
CA GLY A 72 -7.10 13.51 -4.44
C GLY A 72 -8.36 12.87 -3.85
N SER A 73 -8.96 13.50 -2.84
CA SER A 73 -10.21 13.01 -2.24
C SER A 73 -11.31 14.06 -2.29
N PRO A 74 -12.52 13.70 -2.76
CA PRO A 74 -13.65 14.61 -2.74
C PRO A 74 -14.19 14.87 -1.31
N PHE A 75 -13.79 14.05 -0.33
CA PHE A 75 -14.28 14.13 1.06
C PHE A 75 -13.26 14.70 2.05
N ASN A 76 -11.97 14.69 1.69
CA ASN A 76 -10.90 15.16 2.56
C ASN A 76 -9.83 15.88 1.71
N ILE A 77 -9.87 17.20 1.73
CA ILE A 77 -8.91 18.04 1.01
C ILE A 77 -7.48 17.94 1.55
N GLU A 78 -7.32 17.49 2.80
CA GLU A 78 -6.01 17.31 3.44
C GLU A 78 -5.41 15.92 3.18
N ALA A 79 -6.15 15.03 2.51
CA ALA A 79 -5.62 13.73 2.12
C ALA A 79 -4.44 13.92 1.15
N PRO A 80 -3.33 13.19 1.35
CA PRO A 80 -2.20 13.31 0.45
C PRO A 80 -2.58 12.86 -0.96
N ILE A 81 -2.03 13.58 -1.94
CA ILE A 81 -2.28 13.35 -3.36
C ILE A 81 -1.03 12.71 -3.97
N ILE A 82 -1.23 11.81 -4.93
CA ILE A 82 -0.11 11.32 -5.74
C ILE A 82 0.24 12.43 -6.74
N ASP A 83 1.44 12.99 -6.63
CA ASP A 83 2.02 13.84 -7.65
C ASP A 83 3.03 13.07 -8.51
N ARG A 84 3.75 13.79 -9.38
CA ARG A 84 4.75 13.19 -10.26
C ARG A 84 5.90 12.55 -9.46
N GLU A 85 6.39 13.23 -8.43
CA GLU A 85 7.53 12.77 -7.65
C GLU A 85 7.17 11.48 -6.88
N VAL A 86 6.00 11.46 -6.24
CA VAL A 86 5.49 10.27 -5.56
C VAL A 86 5.29 9.12 -6.54
N LEU A 87 4.67 9.37 -7.70
CA LEU A 87 4.46 8.33 -8.70
C LEU A 87 5.79 7.74 -9.16
N GLU A 88 6.77 8.57 -9.52
CA GLU A 88 8.08 8.13 -10.00
C GLU A 88 8.86 7.41 -8.91
N ALA A 89 8.77 7.87 -7.65
CA ALA A 89 9.38 7.18 -6.51
C ALA A 89 8.82 5.78 -6.31
N PHE A 90 7.49 5.60 -6.27
CA PHE A 90 6.90 4.27 -6.13
C PHE A 90 7.22 3.36 -7.32
N ARG A 91 7.27 3.90 -8.53
CA ARG A 91 7.57 3.08 -9.73
C ARG A 91 9.05 2.74 -9.87
N SER A 92 9.96 3.48 -9.26
CA SER A 92 11.41 3.20 -9.28
C SER A 92 11.92 2.45 -8.05
N ARG A 93 11.25 2.55 -6.90
CA ARG A 93 11.70 2.00 -5.61
C ARG A 93 10.85 0.81 -5.17
N SER A 94 11.39 -0.40 -5.24
CA SER A 94 10.65 -1.63 -4.90
C SER A 94 10.28 -1.68 -3.43
N GLU A 95 11.09 -1.13 -2.53
CA GLU A 95 10.81 -1.11 -1.11
C GLU A 95 9.52 -0.33 -0.76
N LEU A 96 9.18 0.73 -1.50
CA LEU A 96 7.91 1.45 -1.31
C LEU A 96 6.73 0.59 -1.79
N ARG A 97 6.88 -0.11 -2.91
CA ARG A 97 5.85 -1.03 -3.43
C ARG A 97 5.63 -2.25 -2.54
N VAL A 98 6.69 -2.76 -1.93
CA VAL A 98 6.60 -3.82 -0.91
C VAL A 98 5.74 -3.36 0.26
N ARG A 99 5.93 -2.12 0.74
CA ARG A 99 5.13 -1.55 1.82
C ARG A 99 3.67 -1.28 1.39
N LEU A 100 3.44 -0.83 0.16
CA LEU A 100 2.09 -0.72 -0.40
C LEU A 100 1.40 -2.09 -0.52
N ARG A 101 2.14 -3.13 -0.90
CA ARG A 101 1.66 -4.51 -0.94
C ARG A 101 1.29 -5.01 0.46
N GLN A 102 2.08 -4.69 1.49
CA GLN A 102 1.71 -4.99 2.87
C GLN A 102 0.41 -4.27 3.29
N SER A 103 0.22 -3.01 2.88
CA SER A 103 -1.06 -2.30 3.06
C SER A 103 -2.20 -3.04 2.37
N PHE A 104 -1.97 -3.53 1.16
CA PHE A 104 -2.95 -4.26 0.38
C PHE A 104 -3.30 -5.61 1.00
N GLU A 105 -2.32 -6.42 1.39
CA GLU A 105 -2.51 -7.69 2.11
C GLU A 105 -3.33 -7.49 3.39
N ARG A 106 -3.05 -6.43 4.15
CA ARG A 106 -3.81 -6.10 5.36
C ARG A 106 -5.29 -5.82 5.06
N ILE A 107 -5.57 -5.10 3.97
CA ILE A 107 -6.95 -4.79 3.59
C ILE A 107 -7.65 -5.96 2.90
N LEU A 108 -6.93 -6.84 2.23
CA LEU A 108 -7.48 -8.11 1.77
C LEU A 108 -7.94 -8.97 2.96
N GLN A 109 -7.13 -9.08 4.01
CA GLN A 109 -7.56 -9.78 5.23
C GLN A 109 -8.84 -9.18 5.81
N PHE A 110 -8.94 -7.85 5.88
CA PHE A 110 -10.16 -7.17 6.33
C PHE A 110 -11.39 -7.52 5.47
N TYR A 111 -11.23 -7.64 4.15
CA TYR A 111 -12.32 -8.04 3.24
C TYR A 111 -12.57 -9.54 3.14
N GLY A 112 -11.79 -10.37 3.85
CA GLY A 112 -11.95 -11.83 3.84
C GLY A 112 -11.23 -12.53 2.68
N PHE A 113 -10.11 -11.98 2.24
CA PHE A 113 -9.27 -12.50 1.16
C PHE A 113 -7.83 -12.77 1.62
N VAL A 114 -7.10 -13.59 0.86
CA VAL A 114 -5.67 -13.84 1.02
C VAL A 114 -4.97 -13.68 -0.33
N LEU A 115 -3.82 -12.99 -0.34
CA LEU A 115 -2.97 -12.84 -1.52
C LEU A 115 -1.96 -13.99 -1.59
N GLN A 116 -1.98 -14.74 -2.68
CA GLN A 116 -0.97 -15.69 -3.08
C GLN A 116 -0.02 -15.04 -4.10
N LYS A 117 1.28 -15.26 -3.93
CA LYS A 117 2.35 -14.65 -4.73
C LYS A 117 3.25 -15.77 -5.23
N GLU A 118 3.61 -15.72 -6.49
CA GLU A 118 4.55 -16.65 -7.10
C GLU A 118 5.82 -15.90 -7.48
N TYR A 119 6.99 -16.44 -7.11
CA TYR A 119 8.29 -15.85 -7.43
C TYR A 119 9.07 -16.72 -8.43
N GLU A 120 9.91 -16.08 -9.25
CA GLU A 120 10.78 -16.78 -10.20
C GLU A 120 11.69 -17.76 -9.44
N GLY A 121 11.63 -19.05 -9.83
CA GLY A 121 12.46 -20.12 -9.25
C GLY A 121 11.80 -20.97 -8.15
N GLU A 122 10.50 -20.78 -7.84
CA GLU A 122 9.77 -21.63 -6.88
C GLU A 122 9.04 -22.83 -7.53
N GLY A 123 9.36 -23.16 -8.79
CA GLY A 123 8.70 -24.22 -9.56
C GLY A 123 9.61 -25.42 -9.84
N ALA A 124 9.73 -26.32 -8.86
CA ALA A 124 10.06 -27.76 -8.93
C ALA A 124 10.86 -28.17 -7.68
N ASP A 125 10.16 -28.59 -6.62
CA ASP A 125 10.59 -29.54 -5.58
C ASP A 125 9.82 -29.22 -4.27
N ASP A 126 8.56 -29.64 -4.20
CA ASP A 126 7.93 -30.01 -2.92
C ASP A 126 6.77 -30.96 -3.21
N VAL A 127 7.15 -32.19 -3.56
CA VAL A 127 6.28 -33.35 -3.55
C VAL A 127 6.34 -33.94 -2.13
N GLN A 128 5.27 -33.69 -1.38
CA GLN A 128 4.58 -34.67 -0.55
C GLN A 128 5.34 -35.24 0.67
N GLU A 129 4.96 -34.77 1.86
CA GLU A 129 5.08 -35.59 3.08
C GLU A 129 3.70 -35.74 3.74
N THR A 130 3.04 -36.82 3.35
CA THR A 130 1.97 -37.46 4.11
C THR A 130 2.58 -38.10 5.34
N ALA A 131 2.27 -37.61 6.55
CA ALA A 131 2.63 -38.29 7.79
C ALA A 131 1.36 -38.71 8.55
N SER A 132 1.11 -40.01 8.47
CA SER A 132 0.23 -40.82 9.29
C SER A 132 0.48 -40.63 10.79
N THR A 133 -0.59 -40.65 11.58
CA THR A 133 -0.58 -40.93 13.03
C THR A 133 -0.06 -42.35 13.31
N PRO A 134 0.54 -42.58 14.49
CA PRO A 134 -0.20 -43.30 15.52
C PRO A 134 -0.05 -42.73 16.94
N GLU A 135 -1.13 -42.91 17.70
CA GLU A 135 -1.24 -42.80 19.15
C GLU A 135 -0.37 -43.86 19.85
N ASP A 136 0.33 -43.47 20.91
CA ASP A 136 0.36 -44.20 22.20
C ASP A 136 1.16 -43.41 23.24
N ALA A 137 0.54 -43.16 24.39
CA ALA A 137 1.10 -42.59 25.63
C ALA A 137 1.55 -43.77 26.56
N PRO A 138 2.14 -43.60 27.77
CA PRO A 138 2.17 -42.38 28.58
C PRO A 138 3.44 -42.09 29.48
N GLU A 139 3.42 -40.87 30.02
CA GLU A 139 3.78 -40.44 31.40
C GLU A 139 5.24 -40.44 31.94
N ILE A 140 5.68 -39.27 32.47
CA ILE A 140 6.08 -38.98 33.88
C ILE A 140 7.20 -37.88 34.02
N ARG A 141 6.83 -36.79 34.74
CA ARG A 141 7.57 -35.87 35.67
C ARG A 141 8.42 -34.66 35.22
N ASN A 142 8.02 -33.53 35.81
CA ASN A 142 8.72 -32.32 36.28
C ASN A 142 10.27 -32.32 36.30
N ASP A 143 10.91 -31.21 35.91
CA ASP A 143 11.27 -30.13 36.85
C ASP A 143 11.80 -28.86 36.13
N SER A 144 12.00 -27.83 36.94
CA SER A 144 12.15 -26.41 36.68
C SER A 144 13.56 -25.94 36.25
N GLN A 145 13.61 -24.68 35.78
CA GLN A 145 14.72 -23.70 35.84
C GLN A 145 15.71 -23.53 34.65
N SER A 146 15.54 -22.37 34.00
CA SER A 146 16.50 -21.26 33.84
C SER A 146 17.74 -21.37 32.92
N SER A 147 17.78 -20.37 32.02
CA SER A 147 18.95 -19.57 31.58
C SER A 147 19.84 -20.05 30.42
N LYS A 148 19.73 -19.39 29.24
CA LYS A 148 20.65 -18.34 28.74
C LYS A 148 20.34 -17.96 27.27
N PRO A 149 20.74 -16.76 26.81
CA PRO A 149 20.35 -16.22 25.51
C PRO A 149 21.27 -16.75 24.40
N ALA A 150 20.67 -17.26 23.31
CA ALA A 150 21.39 -17.67 22.12
C ALA A 150 21.55 -16.50 21.14
N ALA A 151 22.76 -16.39 20.60
CA ALA A 151 23.27 -15.31 19.78
C ALA A 151 22.61 -15.23 18.39
N SER A 152 22.27 -14.00 17.98
CA SER A 152 22.50 -13.40 16.65
C SER A 152 22.48 -14.34 15.43
N ASN A 153 21.30 -14.58 14.88
CA ASN A 153 21.12 -15.09 13.50
C ASN A 153 21.13 -13.93 12.48
N GLN A 154 22.31 -13.44 12.10
CA GLN A 154 22.45 -12.40 11.06
C GLN A 154 22.35 -12.93 9.61
N ALA A 155 22.35 -14.25 9.41
CA ALA A 155 22.29 -14.87 8.08
C ALA A 155 20.85 -15.08 7.55
N THR A 156 19.85 -15.17 8.45
CA THR A 156 18.43 -15.31 8.09
C THR A 156 17.81 -13.98 7.62
N ASP A 157 18.30 -12.85 8.10
CA ASP A 157 17.73 -11.54 7.77
C ASP A 157 18.00 -11.11 6.34
N LYS A 158 19.19 -11.36 5.78
CA LYS A 158 19.51 -10.94 4.40
C LYS A 158 18.66 -11.67 3.36
N ASN A 159 18.43 -12.96 3.56
CA ASN A 159 17.67 -13.79 2.63
C ASN A 159 16.16 -13.46 2.68
N VAL A 160 15.63 -13.13 3.87
CA VAL A 160 14.25 -12.63 4.03
C VAL A 160 14.11 -11.23 3.42
N ILE A 161 15.07 -10.33 3.64
CA ILE A 161 15.05 -8.97 3.08
C ILE A 161 15.14 -9.00 1.55
N GLU A 162 16.05 -9.79 0.96
CA GLU A 162 16.15 -9.95 -0.50
C GLU A 162 14.92 -10.61 -1.10
N LYS A 163 14.37 -11.66 -0.47
CA LYS A 163 13.10 -12.27 -0.90
C LYS A 163 11.92 -11.29 -0.81
N THR A 164 11.93 -10.40 0.19
CA THR A 164 10.89 -9.39 0.38
C THR A 164 10.95 -8.28 -0.68
N LEU A 165 12.14 -7.95 -1.21
CA LEU A 165 12.32 -6.91 -2.24
C LEU A 165 12.03 -7.37 -3.67
N LYS A 166 11.96 -8.69 -3.91
CA LYS A 166 11.59 -9.23 -5.23
C LYS A 166 10.13 -8.93 -5.53
N GLU A 167 9.86 -8.54 -6.77
CA GLU A 167 8.50 -8.41 -7.27
C GLU A 167 7.94 -9.80 -7.61
N PRO A 168 6.68 -10.10 -7.28
CA PRO A 168 6.07 -11.37 -7.66
C PRO A 168 5.89 -11.44 -9.18
N VAL A 169 6.03 -12.64 -9.74
CA VAL A 169 5.83 -12.94 -11.17
C VAL A 169 4.34 -13.03 -11.46
N ALA A 170 3.58 -13.64 -10.55
CA ALA A 170 2.13 -13.72 -10.60
C ALA A 170 1.51 -13.50 -9.21
N CYS A 171 0.28 -13.02 -9.21
CA CYS A 171 -0.54 -12.84 -8.02
C CYS A 171 -1.90 -13.50 -8.23
N LYS A 172 -2.39 -14.18 -7.20
CA LYS A 172 -3.74 -14.75 -7.15
C LYS A 172 -4.39 -14.37 -5.81
N ILE A 173 -5.69 -14.18 -5.80
CA ILE A 173 -6.44 -13.92 -4.56
C ILE A 173 -7.45 -15.04 -4.35
N ASP A 174 -7.40 -15.63 -3.17
CA ASP A 174 -8.32 -16.67 -2.71
C ASP A 174 -9.16 -16.15 -1.52
N PHE A 175 -10.29 -16.79 -1.27
CA PHE A 175 -11.12 -16.50 -0.10
C PHE A 175 -10.40 -16.95 1.18
N ALA A 176 -10.39 -16.09 2.19
CA ALA A 176 -9.85 -16.43 3.50
C ALA A 176 -10.82 -17.34 4.28
N PRO A 177 -10.35 -18.10 5.29
CA PRO A 177 -11.22 -18.92 6.13
C PRO A 177 -12.37 -18.14 6.79
N HIS A 178 -12.15 -16.87 7.13
CA HIS A 178 -13.15 -15.97 7.74
C HIS A 178 -13.99 -15.19 6.72
N TRP A 179 -13.96 -15.56 5.43
CA TRP A 179 -14.70 -14.90 4.35
C TRP A 179 -16.17 -14.63 4.70
N ARG A 180 -16.87 -15.61 5.26
CA ARG A 180 -18.31 -15.49 5.57
C ARG A 180 -18.62 -14.36 6.55
N GLU A 181 -17.73 -14.10 7.50
CA GLU A 181 -17.90 -13.01 8.47
C GLU A 181 -17.51 -11.68 7.83
N ALA A 182 -16.38 -11.62 7.15
CA ALA A 182 -15.91 -10.40 6.50
C ALA A 182 -16.88 -9.91 5.41
N ALA A 183 -17.40 -10.81 4.57
CA ALA A 183 -18.32 -10.48 3.49
C ALA A 183 -19.60 -9.79 3.97
N ARG A 184 -20.08 -10.09 5.19
CA ARG A 184 -21.27 -9.45 5.76
C ARG A 184 -21.09 -7.95 5.98
N ASN A 185 -19.85 -7.48 6.07
CA ASN A 185 -19.54 -6.07 6.37
C ASN A 185 -19.36 -5.22 5.10
N TRP A 186 -19.36 -5.80 3.90
CA TRP A 186 -19.13 -5.03 2.67
C TRP A 186 -19.83 -5.55 1.42
N VAL A 187 -20.22 -6.84 1.37
CA VAL A 187 -20.97 -7.44 0.25
C VAL A 187 -22.47 -7.17 0.44
N LEU A 188 -22.80 -5.90 0.63
CA LEU A 188 -24.16 -5.39 0.79
C LEU A 188 -24.43 -4.33 -0.28
N PRO A 189 -25.69 -4.05 -0.65
CA PRO A 189 -26.01 -2.91 -1.48
C PRO A 189 -25.62 -1.60 -0.77
N PHE A 190 -25.06 -0.64 -1.50
CA PHE A 190 -24.74 0.72 -1.02
C PHE A 190 -23.77 0.79 0.17
N ASP A 191 -22.80 -0.12 0.23
CA ASP A 191 -21.80 -0.11 1.30
C ASP A 191 -20.67 0.90 1.02
N HIS A 192 -20.23 1.61 2.06
CA HIS A 192 -19.18 2.62 1.96
C HIS A 192 -17.82 2.02 1.56
N ASN A 193 -17.55 0.74 1.85
CA ASN A 193 -16.35 0.04 1.42
C ASN A 193 -16.25 -0.08 -0.11
N HIS A 194 -17.35 0.04 -0.84
CA HIS A 194 -17.32 0.01 -2.31
C HIS A 194 -16.47 1.13 -2.90
N LEU A 195 -16.53 2.33 -2.31
CA LEU A 195 -15.68 3.46 -2.71
C LEU A 195 -14.22 3.28 -2.25
N ARG A 196 -14.00 2.62 -1.11
CA ARG A 196 -12.64 2.24 -0.67
C ARG A 196 -12.01 1.25 -1.64
N ILE A 197 -12.77 0.24 -2.08
CA ILE A 197 -12.32 -0.76 -3.07
C ILE A 197 -11.96 -0.07 -4.40
N THR A 198 -12.78 0.86 -4.88
CA THR A 198 -12.47 1.69 -6.06
C THR A 198 -11.14 2.42 -5.89
N ARG A 199 -10.93 3.06 -4.73
CA ARG A 199 -9.69 3.76 -4.39
C ARG A 199 -8.48 2.82 -4.37
N ILE A 200 -8.61 1.64 -3.78
CA ILE A 200 -7.53 0.64 -3.70
C ILE A 200 -7.13 0.21 -5.11
N LEU A 201 -8.09 -0.24 -5.94
CA LEU A 201 -7.82 -0.64 -7.34
C LEU A 201 -7.05 0.45 -8.10
N ARG A 202 -7.55 1.69 -8.00
CA ARG A 202 -6.96 2.85 -8.66
C ARG A 202 -5.53 3.13 -8.17
N SER A 203 -5.32 3.12 -6.86
CA SER A 203 -4.02 3.40 -6.23
C SER A 203 -2.97 2.34 -6.58
N LEU A 204 -3.33 1.06 -6.49
CA LEU A 204 -2.45 -0.06 -6.88
C LEU A 204 -1.95 0.11 -8.31
N ARG A 205 -2.85 0.45 -9.23
CA ARG A 205 -2.53 0.60 -10.65
C ARG A 205 -1.61 1.79 -10.91
N VAL A 206 -1.88 2.94 -10.29
CA VAL A 206 -1.07 4.15 -10.42
C VAL A 206 0.35 3.94 -9.87
N LEU A 207 0.46 3.33 -8.69
CA LEU A 207 1.73 3.16 -7.97
C LEU A 207 2.54 1.93 -8.40
N GLY A 208 2.07 1.17 -9.38
CA GLY A 208 2.86 0.12 -10.04
C GLY A 208 2.67 -1.31 -9.50
N LEU A 209 1.60 -1.58 -8.76
CA LEU A 209 1.18 -2.93 -8.33
C LEU A 209 0.13 -3.50 -9.29
N GLN A 210 0.51 -3.64 -10.56
CA GLN A 210 -0.39 -4.04 -11.64
C GLN A 210 -0.93 -5.47 -11.45
N LYS A 211 -0.08 -6.42 -11.05
CA LYS A 211 -0.46 -7.84 -10.87
C LYS A 211 -1.45 -8.03 -9.72
N GLU A 212 -1.24 -7.31 -8.63
CA GLU A 212 -2.15 -7.28 -7.48
C GLU A 212 -3.49 -6.64 -7.85
N CYS A 213 -3.46 -5.54 -8.61
CA CYS A 213 -4.66 -4.88 -9.12
C CYS A 213 -5.49 -5.82 -10.00
N GLU A 214 -4.85 -6.57 -10.89
CA GLU A 214 -5.48 -7.56 -11.76
C GLU A 214 -6.13 -8.70 -10.97
N ALA A 215 -5.38 -9.29 -10.03
CA ALA A 215 -5.90 -10.34 -9.15
C ALA A 215 -7.10 -9.85 -8.33
N PHE A 216 -7.05 -8.61 -7.83
CA PHE A 216 -8.13 -8.04 -7.03
C PHE A 216 -9.38 -7.78 -7.86
N TYR A 217 -9.22 -7.18 -9.03
CA TYR A 217 -10.34 -6.97 -9.93
C TYR A 217 -10.96 -8.30 -10.40
N ALA A 218 -10.16 -9.35 -10.57
CA ALA A 218 -10.66 -10.68 -10.92
C ALA A 218 -11.61 -11.23 -9.86
N VAL A 219 -11.20 -11.26 -8.58
CA VAL A 219 -12.04 -11.79 -7.49
C VAL A 219 -13.25 -10.89 -7.22
N LEU A 220 -13.13 -9.56 -7.35
CA LEU A 220 -14.26 -8.65 -7.19
C LEU A 220 -15.37 -8.87 -8.22
N LYS A 221 -15.01 -9.21 -9.47
CA LYS A 221 -16.00 -9.59 -10.49
C LYS A 221 -16.76 -10.86 -10.08
N ASP A 222 -16.06 -11.86 -9.55
CA ASP A 222 -16.68 -13.11 -9.10
C ASP A 222 -17.63 -12.90 -7.91
N VAL A 223 -17.23 -12.05 -6.95
CA VAL A 223 -18.13 -11.65 -5.86
C VAL A 223 -19.34 -10.89 -6.39
N TYR A 224 -19.13 -9.96 -7.32
CA TYR A 224 -20.24 -9.20 -7.93
C TYR A 224 -21.25 -10.12 -8.62
N THR A 225 -20.82 -11.14 -9.38
CA THR A 225 -21.72 -12.05 -10.09
C THR A 225 -22.61 -12.88 -9.16
N HIS A 226 -22.23 -13.02 -7.88
CA HIS A 226 -22.92 -13.85 -6.89
C HIS A 226 -23.48 -13.04 -5.70
N SER A 227 -23.63 -11.72 -5.83
CA SER A 227 -24.07 -10.86 -4.74
C SER A 227 -25.08 -9.79 -5.16
N SER A 228 -25.54 -9.02 -4.18
CA SER A 228 -26.43 -7.87 -4.39
C SER A 228 -25.68 -6.54 -4.56
N ILE A 229 -24.39 -6.58 -4.90
CA ILE A 229 -23.62 -5.37 -5.22
C ILE A 229 -24.23 -4.71 -6.46
N ASN A 230 -24.40 -3.38 -6.43
CA ASN A 230 -25.08 -2.68 -7.52
C ASN A 230 -24.17 -2.47 -8.76
N ASP A 231 -24.81 -2.29 -9.92
CA ASP A 231 -24.11 -2.10 -11.20
C ASP A 231 -23.25 -0.84 -11.23
N ARG A 232 -23.65 0.20 -10.49
CA ARG A 232 -22.90 1.45 -10.37
C ARG A 232 -21.55 1.20 -9.70
N THR A 233 -21.50 0.43 -8.62
CA THR A 233 -20.26 0.01 -7.95
C THR A 233 -19.39 -0.77 -8.92
N MET A 234 -19.96 -1.74 -9.64
CA MET A 234 -19.20 -2.52 -10.63
C MET A 234 -18.63 -1.64 -11.77
N MET A 235 -19.38 -0.61 -12.20
CA MET A 235 -18.88 0.39 -13.15
C MET A 235 -17.66 1.13 -12.60
N TYR A 236 -17.70 1.61 -11.35
CA TYR A 236 -16.55 2.28 -10.72
C TYR A 236 -15.33 1.36 -10.61
N TRP A 237 -15.50 0.12 -10.17
CA TRP A 237 -14.40 -0.86 -10.10
C TRP A 237 -13.80 -1.13 -11.48
N ARG A 238 -14.65 -1.28 -12.50
CA ARG A 238 -14.21 -1.44 -13.89
C ARG A 238 -13.43 -0.23 -14.38
N ASN A 239 -13.88 0.98 -14.10
CA ASN A 239 -13.21 2.20 -14.53
C ASN A 239 -11.85 2.36 -13.83
N ALA A 240 -11.77 2.14 -12.51
CA ALA A 240 -10.52 2.17 -11.76
C ALA A 240 -9.47 1.20 -12.36
N PHE A 241 -9.91 0.02 -12.78
CA PHE A 241 -9.06 -1.00 -13.38
C PHE A 241 -8.71 -0.71 -14.86
N LYS A 242 -9.69 -0.36 -15.71
CA LYS A 242 -9.54 -0.35 -17.17
C LYS A 242 -9.32 1.03 -17.81
N ALA A 243 -9.80 2.12 -17.22
CA ALA A 243 -9.71 3.43 -17.86
C ALA A 243 -8.25 3.85 -18.06
N PRO A 244 -7.90 4.70 -19.05
CA PRO A 244 -6.53 5.23 -19.16
C PRO A 244 -6.02 5.80 -17.83
N LEU A 245 -4.72 5.68 -17.53
CA LEU A 245 -4.19 6.08 -16.22
C LEU A 245 -4.49 7.54 -15.86
N HIS A 246 -4.66 8.44 -16.83
CA HIS A 246 -4.98 9.84 -16.61
C HIS A 246 -6.48 10.14 -16.41
N MET A 247 -7.33 9.11 -16.43
CA MET A 247 -8.77 9.22 -16.18
C MET A 247 -9.09 8.64 -14.81
N ALA A 248 -9.71 9.43 -13.93
CA ALA A 248 -10.24 8.98 -12.66
C ALA A 248 -11.48 8.09 -12.88
N PRO A 249 -11.86 7.25 -11.88
CA PRO A 249 -12.99 6.33 -12.02
C PRO A 249 -14.35 7.00 -12.29
N ASP A 250 -14.52 8.26 -11.90
CA ASP A 250 -15.70 9.10 -12.15
C ASP A 250 -15.63 9.89 -13.47
N GLY A 251 -14.52 9.80 -14.21
CA GLY A 251 -14.31 10.51 -15.47
C GLY A 251 -13.51 11.81 -15.36
N GLU A 252 -13.08 12.22 -14.16
CA GLU A 252 -12.19 13.38 -14.01
C GLU A 252 -10.84 13.14 -14.74
N LYS A 253 -10.34 14.18 -15.42
CA LYS A 253 -9.06 14.13 -16.14
C LYS A 253 -7.92 14.65 -15.27
N VAL A 254 -6.91 13.81 -15.04
CA VAL A 254 -5.66 14.19 -14.36
C VAL A 254 -4.61 14.56 -15.41
N TYR A 255 -4.54 15.85 -15.77
CA TYR A 255 -3.74 16.34 -16.90
C TYR A 255 -2.23 16.09 -16.77
N TRP A 256 -1.66 16.25 -15.58
CA TRP A 256 -0.24 16.01 -15.39
C TRP A 256 0.11 14.53 -15.60
N LEU A 257 -0.79 13.63 -15.20
CA LEU A 257 -0.64 12.19 -15.38
C LEU A 257 -0.78 11.79 -16.84
N LYS A 258 -1.62 12.50 -17.62
CA LYS A 258 -1.67 12.34 -19.08
C LYS A 258 -0.31 12.62 -19.71
N LYS A 259 0.28 13.77 -19.39
CA LYS A 259 1.63 14.15 -19.89
C LYS A 259 2.71 13.15 -19.47
N TRP A 260 2.60 12.61 -18.26
CA TRP A 260 3.52 11.58 -17.78
C TRP A 260 3.42 10.31 -18.63
N VAL A 261 2.20 9.79 -18.86
CA VAL A 261 1.96 8.59 -19.68
C VAL A 261 2.45 8.78 -21.12
N GLU A 262 2.11 9.90 -21.75
CA GLU A 262 2.54 10.23 -23.12
C GLU A 262 4.06 10.36 -23.25
N GLY A 263 4.76 10.66 -22.16
CA GLY A 263 6.23 10.71 -22.12
C GLY A 263 6.92 9.37 -21.81
N GLN A 264 6.16 8.28 -21.62
CA GLN A 264 6.72 6.92 -21.48
C GLN A 264 6.64 6.11 -22.78
N GLU A 265 5.90 6.59 -23.78
CA GLU A 265 5.76 6.00 -25.13
C GLU A 265 6.88 6.50 -26.06
#